data_AF-A0A1H4JZX4-F1
#
_entry.id   AF-A0A1H4JZX4-F1
#
_cell.length_a   1.000
_cell.length_b   1.000
_cell.length_c   1.000
_cell.angle_alpha   90.00
_cell.angle_beta   90.00
_cell.angle_gamma   90.00
#
_symmetry.space_group_name_H-M   'P 1'
#
loop_
_entity.id
_entity.type
_entity.pdbx_description
1 polymer ?
#
loop_
_entity_poly.entity_id
_entity_poly.type
_entity_poly.pdbx_seq_one_letter_code
_entity_poly.pdbx_strand_id
1 'polypeptide(L)'
;MAGLWWVPSLVVFGTATVIAVAITLAVKASRRRAIAAGRIVDPRPESLDQLEIRAGQALVSADESVRRGAQELDFAVAQFGDDATRQFAATLESARTTLREAFRLRQRLSDEVPDTDGERRRWSERILELCEQTRNELDATTSTFDDRRAAERAAPDRLRTLTERLERVKARLRDAAELRERLGHEYAPEAFADQADAVATAKAQLLIAEGQVGHAAAATDSAVPAVPSIEAAEQAVGAAADALTALEHSAERLRAADDELVQIRERARRHADDAARVRDASELPATAREIGEAVEALRTVLDAEASHTGLRNPLAAIERVRTADDRLDEALATARTQQQRIDNAREALTGALFMARSHLETARELITANRQRVGADARTRLAEAERQLALAEAESDPVAALDAARRAARVAQDADALARYDVGPRTAPIARR
;
A
#
# COMPACT_ATOMS: atom_id res chain seq x y z
N MET A 1 -55.96 61.76 16.69
CA MET A 1 -55.00 62.40 17.61
C MET A 1 -55.22 61.73 18.97
N ALA A 2 -54.31 61.02 19.62
CA ALA A 2 -52.86 61.05 19.62
C ALA A 2 -52.25 59.64 19.49
N GLY A 3 -51.08 59.56 18.86
CA GLY A 3 -50.38 58.33 18.53
C GLY A 3 -49.66 57.68 19.70
N LEU A 4 -49.63 56.35 19.68
CA LEU A 4 -48.71 55.52 20.47
C LEU A 4 -47.30 55.65 19.89
N TRP A 5 -46.60 56.74 20.20
CA TRP A 5 -45.23 57.01 19.70
C TRP A 5 -44.11 56.34 20.53
N TRP A 6 -44.48 55.65 21.60
CA TRP A 6 -43.60 54.94 22.55
C TRP A 6 -43.42 53.43 22.31
N VAL A 7 -44.22 52.81 21.43
CA VAL A 7 -44.15 51.35 21.18
C VAL A 7 -42.86 50.91 20.46
N PRO A 8 -42.28 51.69 19.51
CA PRO A 8 -41.02 51.30 18.88
C PRO A 8 -39.81 51.30 19.84
N SER A 9 -39.80 52.18 20.85
CA SER A 9 -38.65 52.32 21.76
C SER A 9 -38.53 51.19 22.79
N LEU A 10 -39.65 50.58 23.21
CA LEU A 10 -39.65 49.52 24.22
C LEU A 10 -39.21 48.16 23.64
N VAL A 11 -39.49 47.93 22.36
CA VAL A 11 -39.01 46.74 21.62
C VAL A 11 -37.52 46.85 21.29
N VAL A 12 -37.01 48.04 20.97
CA VAL A 12 -35.57 48.26 20.70
C VAL A 12 -34.73 48.19 21.98
N PHE A 13 -35.21 48.73 23.12
CA PHE A 13 -34.50 48.59 24.40
C PHE A 13 -34.59 47.18 24.98
N GLY A 14 -35.73 46.50 24.84
CA GLY A 14 -35.89 45.10 25.28
C GLY A 14 -34.97 44.13 24.53
N THR A 15 -34.86 44.29 23.20
CA THR A 15 -33.99 43.45 22.37
C THR A 15 -32.51 43.75 22.56
N ALA A 16 -32.12 45.02 22.73
CA ALA A 16 -30.73 45.39 23.04
C ALA A 16 -30.27 44.81 24.39
N THR A 17 -31.16 44.73 25.38
CA THR A 17 -30.83 44.18 26.70
C THR A 17 -30.67 42.65 26.64
N VAL A 18 -31.53 41.95 25.90
CA VAL A 18 -31.42 40.49 25.71
C VAL A 18 -30.18 40.13 24.89
N ILE A 19 -29.84 40.91 23.86
CA ILE A 19 -28.62 40.72 23.07
C ILE A 19 -27.38 41.03 23.91
N ALA A 20 -27.39 42.06 24.75
CA ALA A 20 -26.29 42.36 25.67
C ALA A 20 -26.10 41.24 26.73
N VAL A 21 -27.18 40.65 27.24
CA VAL A 21 -27.12 39.51 28.17
C VAL A 21 -26.64 38.24 27.46
N ALA A 22 -27.10 37.98 26.24
CA ALA A 22 -26.64 36.83 25.45
C ALA A 22 -25.17 36.95 25.06
N ILE A 23 -24.71 38.15 24.65
CA ILE A 23 -23.29 38.42 24.34
C ILE A 23 -22.44 38.31 25.60
N THR A 24 -22.89 38.84 26.74
CA THR A 24 -22.13 38.70 28.00
C THR A 24 -22.06 37.27 28.50
N LEU A 25 -23.13 36.46 28.36
CA LEU A 25 -23.10 35.04 28.67
C LEU A 25 -22.23 34.24 27.69
N ALA A 26 -22.26 34.56 26.40
CA ALA A 26 -21.43 33.93 25.37
C ALA A 26 -19.95 34.29 25.54
N VAL A 27 -19.61 35.55 25.87
CA VAL A 27 -18.25 35.99 26.18
C VAL A 27 -17.75 35.39 27.48
N LYS A 28 -18.62 35.19 28.49
CA LYS A 28 -18.26 34.54 29.76
C LYS A 28 -18.09 33.04 29.59
N ALA A 29 -18.87 32.39 28.73
CA ALA A 29 -18.72 30.99 28.37
C ALA A 29 -17.49 30.74 27.46
N SER A 30 -17.22 31.62 26.50
CA SER A 30 -16.04 31.53 25.63
C SER A 30 -14.75 31.87 26.38
N ARG A 31 -14.76 32.84 27.32
CA ARG A 31 -13.65 33.06 28.26
C ARG A 31 -13.44 31.86 29.18
N ARG A 32 -14.50 31.27 29.73
CA ARG A 32 -14.37 30.05 30.56
C ARG A 32 -13.79 28.88 29.77
N ARG A 33 -14.20 28.69 28.50
CA ARG A 33 -13.63 27.69 27.60
C ARG A 33 -12.19 28.02 27.19
N ALA A 34 -11.84 29.29 27.00
CA ALA A 34 -10.48 29.73 26.70
C ALA A 34 -9.53 29.62 27.91
N ILE A 35 -10.03 29.80 29.13
CA ILE A 35 -9.30 29.59 30.39
C ILE A 35 -9.13 28.08 30.67
N ALA A 36 -10.20 27.28 30.49
CA ALA A 36 -10.13 25.82 30.59
C ALA A 36 -9.23 25.17 29.50
N ALA A 37 -9.08 25.82 28.35
CA ALA A 37 -8.16 25.42 27.27
C ALA A 37 -6.76 26.06 27.38
N GLY A 38 -6.45 26.79 28.46
CA GLY A 38 -5.12 27.36 28.74
C GLY A 38 -4.69 28.55 27.86
N ARG A 39 -5.60 29.18 27.10
CA ARG A 39 -5.30 30.28 26.16
C ARG A 39 -5.29 31.67 26.80
N ILE A 40 -5.81 31.82 28.02
CA ILE A 40 -5.84 33.08 28.80
C ILE A 40 -5.48 32.75 30.25
N VAL A 41 -4.47 33.43 30.80
CA VAL A 41 -4.10 33.38 32.23
C VAL A 41 -4.81 34.51 32.96
N ASP A 42 -5.59 34.20 34.01
CA ASP A 42 -6.22 35.20 34.87
C ASP A 42 -5.14 35.90 35.73
N PRO A 43 -5.02 37.25 35.76
CA PRO A 43 -3.88 37.94 36.37
C PRO A 43 -3.92 38.01 37.91
N ARG A 44 -4.94 37.45 38.57
CA ARG A 44 -4.98 37.33 40.03
C ARG A 44 -4.95 35.85 40.40
N PRO A 45 -3.95 35.36 41.15
CA PRO A 45 -4.04 34.02 41.71
C PRO A 45 -5.31 33.95 42.54
N GLU A 46 -6.11 32.92 42.30
CA GLU A 46 -7.29 32.64 43.10
C GLU A 46 -6.93 32.67 44.60
N SER A 47 -7.77 33.31 45.41
CA SER A 47 -7.53 33.31 46.85
C SER A 47 -7.70 31.90 47.42
N LEU A 48 -6.93 31.56 48.46
CA LEU A 48 -7.02 30.22 49.08
C LEU A 48 -8.46 29.88 49.50
N ASP A 49 -9.20 30.85 50.03
CA ASP A 49 -10.60 30.66 50.40
C ASP A 49 -11.50 30.34 49.20
N GLN A 50 -11.27 30.97 48.04
CA GLN A 50 -12.01 30.66 46.81
C GLN A 50 -11.69 29.24 46.31
N LEU A 51 -10.42 28.84 46.37
CA LEU A 51 -9.97 27.51 46.00
C LEU A 51 -10.58 26.43 46.90
N GLU A 52 -10.61 26.67 48.22
CA GLU A 52 -11.22 25.77 49.20
C GLU A 52 -12.74 25.66 49.08
N ILE A 53 -13.43 26.77 48.74
CA ILE A 53 -14.86 26.76 48.43
C ILE A 53 -15.12 25.91 47.18
N ARG A 54 -14.31 26.08 46.12
CA ARG A 54 -14.44 25.29 44.90
C ARG A 54 -14.17 23.82 45.16
N ALA A 55 -13.13 23.48 45.92
CA ALA A 55 -12.84 22.11 46.33
C ALA A 55 -14.02 21.48 47.10
N GLY A 56 -14.65 22.25 48.01
CA GLY A 56 -15.88 21.83 48.70
C GLY A 56 -17.06 21.58 47.76
N GLN A 57 -17.30 22.46 46.79
CA GLN A 57 -18.35 22.28 45.78
C GLN A 57 -18.08 21.06 44.88
N ALA A 58 -16.82 20.84 44.50
CA ALA A 58 -16.40 19.68 43.70
C ALA A 58 -16.63 18.36 44.44
N LEU A 59 -16.36 18.32 45.75
CA LEU A 59 -16.66 17.16 46.60
C LEU A 59 -18.14 16.81 46.61
N VAL A 60 -19.02 17.81 46.81
CA VAL A 60 -20.48 17.60 46.78
C VAL A 60 -20.93 17.10 45.40
N SER A 61 -20.40 17.69 44.32
CA SER A 61 -20.70 17.25 42.96
C SER A 61 -20.21 15.83 42.66
N ALA A 62 -19.04 15.44 43.16
CA ALA A 62 -18.50 14.10 42.98
C ALA A 62 -19.28 13.05 43.80
N ASP A 63 -19.67 13.38 45.04
CA ASP A 63 -20.52 12.54 45.87
C ASP A 63 -21.89 12.28 45.22
N GLU A 64 -22.53 13.32 44.71
CA GLU A 64 -23.79 13.19 43.95
C GLU A 64 -23.61 12.31 42.70
N SER A 65 -22.46 12.41 42.03
CA SER A 65 -22.15 11.60 40.83
C SER A 65 -21.94 10.14 41.19
N VAL A 66 -21.28 9.83 42.32
CA VAL A 66 -21.16 8.46 42.85
C VAL A 66 -22.53 7.89 43.23
N ARG A 67 -23.39 8.71 43.85
CA ARG A 67 -24.77 8.30 44.19
C ARG A 67 -25.58 7.96 42.94
N ARG A 68 -25.55 8.83 41.93
CA ARG A 68 -26.21 8.60 40.64
C ARG A 68 -25.63 7.37 39.93
N GLY A 69 -24.30 7.24 39.90
CA GLY A 69 -23.62 6.09 39.31
C GLY A 69 -24.01 4.76 39.97
N ALA A 70 -24.25 4.74 41.29
CA ALA A 70 -24.76 3.57 41.98
C ALA A 70 -26.18 3.19 41.54
N GLN A 71 -27.08 4.19 41.43
CA GLN A 71 -28.44 3.95 40.94
C GLN A 71 -28.44 3.47 39.48
N GLU A 72 -27.62 4.07 38.63
CA GLU A 72 -27.46 3.65 37.23
C GLU A 72 -26.89 2.24 37.11
N LEU A 73 -25.96 1.85 37.99
CA LEU A 73 -25.45 0.48 38.02
C LEU A 73 -26.56 -0.52 38.33
N ASP A 74 -27.43 -0.22 39.31
CA ASP A 74 -28.56 -1.10 39.64
C ASP A 74 -29.51 -1.27 38.44
N PHE A 75 -29.82 -0.18 37.73
CA PHE A 75 -30.61 -0.24 36.50
C PHE A 75 -29.90 -1.04 35.39
N ALA A 76 -28.59 -0.82 35.21
CA ALA A 76 -27.80 -1.50 34.21
C ALA A 76 -27.70 -3.01 34.49
N VAL A 77 -27.57 -3.42 35.76
CA VAL A 77 -27.53 -4.84 36.17
C VAL A 77 -28.87 -5.50 35.85
N ALA A 78 -29.98 -4.84 36.19
CA ALA A 78 -31.31 -5.34 35.91
C ALA A 78 -31.57 -5.51 34.40
N GLN A 79 -31.02 -4.62 33.56
CA GLN A 79 -31.26 -4.63 32.12
C GLN A 79 -30.28 -5.50 31.32
N PHE A 80 -29.00 -5.49 31.68
CA PHE A 80 -27.93 -6.10 30.89
C PHE A 80 -27.23 -7.27 31.58
N GLY A 81 -27.53 -7.53 32.85
CA GLY A 81 -26.96 -8.60 33.66
C GLY A 81 -25.59 -8.27 34.26
N ASP A 82 -25.21 -9.01 35.30
CA ASP A 82 -24.01 -8.78 36.10
C ASP A 82 -22.70 -8.79 35.29
N ASP A 83 -22.60 -9.68 34.31
CA ASP A 83 -21.39 -9.82 33.50
C ASP A 83 -21.14 -8.58 32.64
N ALA A 84 -22.19 -8.00 32.07
CA ALA A 84 -22.10 -6.82 31.21
C ALA A 84 -21.85 -5.53 32.01
N THR A 85 -22.10 -5.53 33.32
CA THR A 85 -21.94 -4.37 34.21
C THR A 85 -20.71 -4.45 35.12
N ARG A 86 -19.93 -5.53 35.03
CA ARG A 86 -18.78 -5.78 35.91
C ARG A 86 -17.75 -4.65 35.90
N GLN A 87 -17.48 -4.07 34.73
CA GLN A 87 -16.57 -2.93 34.60
C GLN A 87 -17.13 -1.67 35.27
N PHE A 88 -18.43 -1.41 35.14
CA PHE A 88 -19.08 -0.27 35.80
C PHE A 88 -19.05 -0.43 37.32
N ALA A 89 -19.32 -1.63 37.83
CA ALA A 89 -19.18 -1.91 39.26
C ALA A 89 -17.75 -1.64 39.77
N ALA A 90 -16.72 -2.04 39.02
CA ALA A 90 -15.33 -1.76 39.36
C ALA A 90 -15.00 -0.26 39.32
N THR A 91 -15.46 0.47 38.30
CA THR A 91 -15.31 1.93 38.20
C THR A 91 -15.98 2.64 39.38
N LEU A 92 -17.17 2.20 39.78
CA LEU A 92 -17.89 2.77 40.92
C LEU A 92 -17.18 2.54 42.25
N GLU A 93 -16.58 1.36 42.46
CA GLU A 93 -15.78 1.08 43.66
C GLU A 93 -14.46 1.87 43.69
N SER A 94 -13.83 2.05 42.52
CA SER A 94 -12.67 2.95 42.37
C SER A 94 -13.05 4.38 42.73
N ALA A 95 -14.13 4.90 42.13
CA ALA A 95 -14.69 6.22 42.40
C ALA A 95 -15.00 6.44 43.89
N ARG A 96 -15.61 5.45 44.57
CA ARG A 96 -15.84 5.48 46.03
C ARG A 96 -14.53 5.59 46.81
N THR A 97 -13.49 4.89 46.39
CA THR A 97 -12.18 4.92 47.05
C THR A 97 -11.48 6.27 46.86
N THR A 98 -11.46 6.80 45.65
CA THR A 98 -10.94 8.13 45.29
C THR A 98 -11.67 9.24 46.06
N LEU A 99 -13.00 9.15 46.17
CA LEU A 99 -13.80 10.11 46.91
C LEU A 99 -13.50 10.08 48.43
N ARG A 100 -13.26 8.89 49.00
CA ARG A 100 -12.81 8.77 50.41
C ARG A 100 -11.46 9.45 50.65
N GLU A 101 -10.52 9.37 49.69
CA GLU A 101 -9.25 10.11 49.76
C GLU A 101 -9.48 11.63 49.76
N ALA A 102 -10.34 12.11 48.86
CA ALA A 102 -10.68 13.52 48.77
C ALA A 102 -11.34 14.04 50.07
N PHE A 103 -12.23 13.26 50.69
CA PHE A 103 -12.82 13.60 52.00
C PHE A 103 -11.79 13.62 53.14
N ARG A 104 -10.79 12.72 53.14
CA ARG A 104 -9.69 12.76 54.12
C ARG A 104 -8.84 14.02 54.00
N LEU A 105 -8.56 14.46 52.76
CA LEU A 105 -7.87 15.73 52.52
C LEU A 105 -8.72 16.91 52.99
N ARG A 106 -10.04 16.87 52.76
CA ARG A 106 -10.96 17.89 53.26
C ARG A 106 -11.01 17.96 54.78
N GLN A 107 -10.96 16.81 55.44
CA GLN A 107 -10.94 16.72 56.90
C GLN A 107 -9.69 17.38 57.48
N ARG A 108 -8.51 17.17 56.88
CA ARG A 108 -7.26 17.84 57.29
C ARG A 108 -7.38 19.36 57.18
N LEU A 109 -7.88 19.86 56.05
CA LEU A 109 -8.12 21.29 55.84
C LEU A 109 -9.12 21.92 56.84
N SER A 110 -9.87 21.11 57.59
CA SER A 110 -10.93 21.57 58.51
C SER A 110 -10.64 21.18 59.97
N ASP A 111 -9.45 20.66 60.27
CA ASP A 111 -9.08 20.28 61.63
C ASP A 111 -8.60 21.48 62.47
N GLU A 112 -8.31 21.25 63.75
CA GLU A 112 -7.88 22.30 64.68
C GLU A 112 -6.38 22.66 64.56
N VAL A 113 -5.64 21.97 63.69
CA VAL A 113 -4.21 22.18 63.48
C VAL A 113 -4.02 23.23 62.37
N PRO A 114 -3.31 24.35 62.63
CA PRO A 114 -3.07 25.35 61.59
C PRO A 114 -2.18 24.82 60.46
N ASP A 115 -2.74 24.69 59.26
CA ASP A 115 -2.00 24.36 58.03
C ASP A 115 -1.29 25.58 57.42
N THR A 116 -0.20 25.34 56.71
CA THR A 116 0.43 26.41 55.91
C THR A 116 -0.37 26.71 54.64
N ASP A 117 -0.29 27.95 54.14
CA ASP A 117 -0.90 28.36 52.86
C ASP A 117 -0.52 27.45 51.67
N GLY A 118 0.69 26.89 51.69
CA GLY A 118 1.16 25.95 50.66
C GLY A 118 0.52 24.57 50.76
N GLU A 119 0.27 24.07 51.98
CA GLU A 119 -0.44 22.81 52.22
C GLU A 119 -1.92 22.94 51.88
N ARG A 120 -2.55 24.05 52.31
CA ARG A 120 -3.95 24.39 51.98
C ARG A 120 -4.20 24.38 50.48
N ARG A 121 -3.33 25.05 49.71
CA ARG A 121 -3.40 25.05 48.24
C ARG A 121 -3.25 23.66 47.66
N ARG A 122 -2.19 22.94 48.04
CA ARG A 122 -1.87 21.61 47.49
C ARG A 122 -3.00 20.61 47.72
N TRP A 123 -3.56 20.55 48.93
CA TRP A 123 -4.65 19.62 49.23
C TRP A 123 -5.94 20.03 48.54
N SER A 124 -6.23 21.33 48.41
CA SER A 124 -7.41 21.79 47.67
C SER A 124 -7.31 21.50 46.18
N GLU A 125 -6.14 21.70 45.56
CA GLU A 125 -5.87 21.30 44.17
C GLU A 125 -6.01 19.78 44.01
N ARG A 126 -5.45 19.00 44.94
CA ARG A 126 -5.57 17.54 44.92
C ARG A 126 -7.03 17.07 45.06
N ILE A 127 -7.85 17.71 45.89
CA ILE A 127 -9.28 17.43 46.00
C ILE A 127 -9.98 17.69 44.65
N LEU A 128 -9.67 18.81 43.99
CA LEU A 128 -10.25 19.14 42.68
C LEU A 128 -9.89 18.08 41.64
N GLU A 129 -8.62 17.67 41.56
CA GLU A 129 -8.15 16.60 40.67
C GLU A 129 -8.90 15.29 40.92
N LEU A 130 -8.96 14.83 42.18
CA LEU A 130 -9.64 13.59 42.56
C LEU A 130 -11.14 13.62 42.21
N CYS A 131 -11.81 14.75 42.47
CA CYS A 131 -13.23 14.93 42.16
C CYS A 131 -13.50 15.01 40.66
N GLU A 132 -12.60 15.64 39.89
CA GLU A 132 -12.69 15.69 38.43
C GLU A 132 -12.49 14.31 37.81
N GLN A 133 -11.44 13.58 38.22
CA GLN A 133 -11.19 12.21 37.77
C GLN A 133 -12.40 11.31 38.03
N THR A 134 -12.93 11.33 39.26
CA THR A 134 -14.10 10.52 39.67
C THR A 134 -15.31 10.79 38.78
N ARG A 135 -15.62 12.06 38.49
CA ARG A 135 -16.77 12.42 37.65
C ARG A 135 -16.56 12.00 36.21
N ASN A 136 -15.38 12.26 35.65
CA ASN A 136 -15.08 11.92 34.26
C ASN A 136 -15.18 10.41 34.01
N GLU A 137 -14.67 9.59 34.93
CA GLU A 137 -14.75 8.12 34.83
C GLU A 137 -16.20 7.60 34.91
N LEU A 138 -17.01 8.14 35.83
CA LEU A 138 -18.41 7.76 35.99
C LEU A 138 -19.29 8.25 34.83
N ASP A 139 -19.09 9.48 34.36
CA ASP A 139 -19.83 10.06 33.24
C ASP A 139 -19.56 9.29 31.94
N ALA A 140 -18.30 8.93 31.67
CA ALA A 140 -17.94 8.13 30.50
C ALA A 140 -18.59 6.73 30.51
N THR A 141 -18.60 6.09 31.69
CA THR A 141 -19.23 4.78 31.85
C THR A 141 -20.75 4.88 31.70
N THR A 142 -21.38 5.89 32.31
CA THR A 142 -22.83 6.13 32.22
C THR A 142 -23.27 6.38 30.77
N SER A 143 -22.52 7.22 30.03
CA SER A 143 -22.78 7.49 28.61
C SER A 143 -22.77 6.21 27.77
N THR A 144 -21.89 5.25 28.08
CA THR A 144 -21.84 3.97 27.35
C THR A 144 -23.14 3.17 27.50
N PHE A 145 -23.75 3.17 28.70
CA PHE A 145 -25.03 2.50 28.93
C PHE A 145 -26.21 3.27 28.35
N ASP A 146 -26.15 4.60 28.33
CA ASP A 146 -27.13 5.44 27.61
C ASP A 146 -27.16 5.12 26.11
N ASP A 147 -25.98 4.97 25.50
CA ASP A 147 -25.85 4.58 24.09
C ASP A 147 -26.41 3.17 23.85
N ARG A 148 -26.12 2.21 24.73
CA ARG A 148 -26.71 0.86 24.65
C ARG A 148 -28.23 0.90 24.77
N ARG A 149 -28.79 1.70 25.69
CA ARG A 149 -30.24 1.91 25.83
C ARG A 149 -30.86 2.59 24.61
N ALA A 150 -30.15 3.53 23.99
CA ALA A 150 -30.57 4.13 22.73
C ALA A 150 -30.59 3.10 21.59
N ALA A 151 -29.59 2.21 21.53
CA ALA A 151 -29.55 1.13 20.55
C ALA A 151 -30.69 0.12 20.75
N GLU A 152 -31.00 -0.28 21.99
CA GLU A 152 -32.14 -1.15 22.29
C GLU A 152 -33.48 -0.51 21.91
N ARG A 153 -33.65 0.80 22.15
CA ARG A 153 -34.85 1.53 21.67
C ARG A 153 -34.98 1.55 20.16
N ALA A 154 -33.86 1.55 19.43
CA ALA A 154 -33.84 1.50 17.97
C ALA A 154 -33.90 0.06 17.41
N ALA A 155 -33.82 -0.97 18.26
CA ALA A 155 -33.75 -2.38 17.85
C ALA A 155 -34.94 -2.83 16.98
N PRO A 156 -36.21 -2.46 17.24
CA PRO A 156 -37.33 -2.88 16.39
C PRO A 156 -37.21 -2.41 14.93
N ASP A 157 -36.81 -1.16 14.72
CA ASP A 157 -36.63 -0.58 13.38
C ASP A 157 -35.41 -1.18 12.66
N ARG A 158 -34.32 -1.42 13.39
CA ARG A 158 -33.14 -2.13 12.87
C ARG A 158 -33.50 -3.55 12.44
N LEU A 159 -34.25 -4.28 13.27
CA LEU A 159 -34.69 -5.65 12.99
C LEU A 159 -35.58 -5.72 11.75
N ARG A 160 -36.52 -4.79 11.58
CA ARG A 160 -37.34 -4.68 10.37
C ARG A 160 -36.48 -4.50 9.12
N THR A 161 -35.56 -3.54 9.16
CA THR A 161 -34.64 -3.25 8.03
C THR A 161 -33.74 -4.43 7.72
N LEU A 162 -33.25 -5.12 8.75
CA LEU A 162 -32.42 -6.31 8.63
C LEU A 162 -33.19 -7.49 8.02
N THR A 163 -34.45 -7.69 8.41
CA THR A 163 -35.32 -8.73 7.86
C THR A 163 -35.56 -8.51 6.36
N GLU A 164 -35.83 -7.27 5.94
CA GLU A 164 -35.94 -6.93 4.51
C GLU A 164 -34.63 -7.19 3.75
N ARG A 165 -33.47 -6.88 4.37
CA ARG A 165 -32.16 -7.15 3.78
C ARG A 165 -31.88 -8.65 3.65
N LEU A 166 -32.21 -9.43 4.69
CA LEU A 166 -32.08 -10.87 4.70
C LEU A 166 -32.83 -11.50 3.52
N GLU A 167 -34.10 -11.13 3.31
CA GLU A 167 -34.90 -11.64 2.20
C GLU A 167 -34.35 -11.25 0.83
N ARG A 168 -33.83 -10.01 0.67
CA ARG A 168 -33.14 -9.58 -0.56
C ARG A 168 -31.91 -10.44 -0.86
N VAL A 169 -31.11 -10.78 0.15
CA VAL A 169 -29.90 -11.61 -0.05
C VAL A 169 -30.29 -13.07 -0.33
N LYS A 170 -31.31 -13.62 0.34
CA LYS A 170 -31.84 -14.96 0.03
C LYS A 170 -32.32 -15.07 -1.42
N ALA A 171 -33.00 -14.05 -1.93
CA ALA A 171 -33.49 -14.05 -3.30
C ALA A 171 -32.37 -14.23 -4.35
N ARG A 172 -31.13 -13.81 -4.04
CA ARG A 172 -29.95 -13.98 -4.91
C ARG A 172 -29.38 -15.40 -4.95
N LEU A 173 -29.73 -16.27 -3.98
CA LEU A 173 -29.11 -17.60 -3.87
C LEU A 173 -29.34 -18.48 -5.09
N ARG A 174 -30.52 -18.38 -5.70
CA ARG A 174 -30.85 -19.17 -6.89
C ARG A 174 -29.95 -18.77 -8.06
N ASP A 175 -29.93 -17.48 -8.39
CA ASP A 175 -29.15 -16.96 -9.51
C ASP A 175 -27.64 -17.22 -9.31
N ALA A 176 -27.16 -17.12 -8.07
CA ALA A 176 -25.78 -17.45 -7.73
C ALA A 176 -25.46 -18.94 -7.88
N ALA A 177 -26.39 -19.84 -7.52
CA ALA A 177 -26.22 -21.28 -7.74
C ALA A 177 -26.17 -21.61 -9.23
N GLU A 178 -27.09 -21.04 -10.02
CA GLU A 178 -27.11 -21.19 -11.49
C GLU A 178 -25.82 -20.62 -12.13
N LEU A 179 -25.34 -19.47 -11.64
CA LEU A 179 -24.05 -18.89 -12.08
C LEU A 179 -22.88 -19.83 -11.76
N ARG A 180 -22.82 -20.37 -10.54
CA ARG A 180 -21.75 -21.27 -10.11
C ARG A 180 -21.71 -22.57 -10.91
N GLU A 181 -22.87 -23.12 -11.26
CA GLU A 181 -23.00 -24.29 -12.12
C GLU A 181 -22.51 -23.98 -13.54
N ARG A 182 -22.98 -22.87 -14.12
CA ARG A 182 -22.52 -22.40 -15.43
C ARG A 182 -21.00 -22.22 -15.48
N LEU A 183 -20.39 -21.59 -14.46
CA LEU A 183 -18.93 -21.48 -14.37
C LEU A 183 -18.24 -22.84 -14.35
N GLY A 184 -18.81 -23.84 -13.67
CA GLY A 184 -18.28 -25.21 -13.64
C GLY A 184 -18.37 -25.96 -14.96
N HIS A 185 -19.25 -25.54 -15.87
CA HIS A 185 -19.32 -26.09 -17.24
C HIS A 185 -18.40 -25.37 -18.22
N GLU A 186 -18.07 -24.11 -17.95
CA GLU A 186 -17.31 -23.25 -18.86
C GLU A 186 -15.81 -23.19 -18.54
N TYR A 187 -15.46 -23.28 -17.26
CA TYR A 187 -14.12 -23.03 -16.74
C TYR A 187 -13.61 -24.18 -15.87
N ALA A 188 -12.30 -24.37 -15.87
CA ALA A 188 -11.63 -25.36 -15.02
C ALA A 188 -11.75 -24.94 -13.54
N PRO A 189 -11.84 -25.89 -12.58
CA PRO A 189 -11.99 -25.57 -11.16
C PRO A 189 -10.91 -24.64 -10.62
N GLU A 190 -9.68 -24.75 -11.12
CA GLU A 190 -8.55 -23.93 -10.73
C GLU A 190 -8.71 -22.45 -11.10
N ALA A 191 -9.53 -22.13 -12.11
CA ALA A 191 -9.74 -20.76 -12.58
C ALA A 191 -10.56 -19.89 -11.60
N PHE A 192 -11.34 -20.52 -10.72
CA PHE A 192 -12.19 -19.86 -9.71
C PHE A 192 -12.20 -20.61 -8.38
N ALA A 193 -11.09 -21.26 -8.03
CA ALA A 193 -10.97 -22.09 -6.83
C ALA A 193 -11.32 -21.32 -5.54
N ASP A 194 -11.02 -20.02 -5.51
CA ASP A 194 -11.35 -19.09 -4.43
C ASP A 194 -12.86 -18.92 -4.21
N GLN A 195 -13.68 -19.19 -5.24
CA GLN A 195 -15.14 -19.10 -5.20
C GLN A 195 -15.83 -20.46 -5.21
N ALA A 196 -15.09 -21.56 -5.00
CA ALA A 196 -15.63 -22.91 -5.06
C ALA A 196 -16.84 -23.10 -4.12
N ASP A 197 -16.73 -22.56 -2.91
CA ASP A 197 -17.70 -22.71 -1.81
C ASP A 197 -18.60 -21.49 -1.59
N ALA A 198 -18.53 -20.46 -2.45
CA ALA A 198 -19.23 -19.18 -2.23
C ALA A 198 -20.73 -19.35 -1.94
N VAL A 199 -21.42 -20.21 -2.71
CA VAL A 199 -22.85 -20.50 -2.53
C VAL A 199 -23.12 -21.27 -1.23
N ALA A 200 -22.25 -22.21 -0.86
CA ALA A 200 -22.39 -22.97 0.38
C ALA A 200 -22.19 -22.07 1.60
N THR A 201 -21.16 -21.22 1.56
CA THR A 201 -20.88 -20.18 2.57
C THR A 201 -22.07 -19.24 2.72
N ALA A 202 -22.62 -18.72 1.62
CA ALA A 202 -23.78 -17.83 1.67
C ALA A 202 -25.00 -18.51 2.31
N LYS A 203 -25.29 -19.78 1.96
CA LYS A 203 -26.38 -20.56 2.58
C LYS A 203 -26.17 -20.73 4.09
N ALA A 204 -24.96 -21.09 4.52
CA ALA A 204 -24.65 -21.27 5.93
C ALA A 204 -24.79 -19.97 6.72
N GLN A 205 -24.29 -18.85 6.18
CA GLN A 205 -24.42 -17.53 6.80
C GLN A 205 -25.88 -17.05 6.85
N LEU A 206 -26.68 -17.32 5.82
CA LEU A 206 -28.11 -16.99 5.85
C LEU A 206 -28.88 -17.79 6.91
N LEU A 207 -28.54 -19.06 7.13
CA LEU A 207 -29.11 -19.87 8.21
C LEU A 207 -28.78 -19.30 9.59
N ILE A 208 -27.52 -18.86 9.78
CA ILE A 208 -27.11 -18.16 11.02
C ILE A 208 -27.92 -16.87 11.19
N ALA A 209 -28.03 -16.07 10.12
CA ALA A 209 -28.78 -14.82 10.15
C ALA A 209 -30.26 -15.04 10.49
N GLU A 210 -30.91 -16.05 9.92
CA GLU A 210 -32.30 -16.41 10.23
C GLU A 210 -32.48 -16.73 11.72
N GLY A 211 -31.61 -17.57 12.29
CA GLY A 211 -31.64 -17.91 13.70
C GLY A 211 -31.48 -16.68 14.60
N GLN A 212 -30.53 -15.81 14.26
CA GLN A 212 -30.26 -14.58 15.01
C GLN A 212 -31.39 -13.53 14.87
N VAL A 213 -32.03 -13.42 13.70
CA VAL A 213 -33.26 -12.62 13.52
C VAL A 213 -34.39 -13.16 14.39
N GLY A 214 -34.55 -14.48 14.47
CA GLY A 214 -35.52 -15.12 15.37
C GLY A 214 -35.26 -14.82 16.85
N HIS A 215 -34.00 -14.90 17.29
CA HIS A 215 -33.60 -14.52 18.65
C HIS A 215 -33.83 -13.03 18.93
N ALA A 216 -33.48 -12.15 17.98
CA ALA A 216 -33.70 -10.71 18.11
C ALA A 216 -35.19 -10.36 18.20
N ALA A 217 -36.04 -11.03 17.41
CA ALA A 217 -37.49 -10.84 17.47
C ALA A 217 -38.05 -11.24 18.85
N ALA A 218 -37.69 -12.43 19.35
CA ALA A 218 -38.09 -12.88 20.68
C ALA A 218 -37.55 -11.96 21.80
N ALA A 219 -36.32 -11.46 21.66
CA ALA A 219 -35.74 -10.51 22.61
C ALA A 219 -36.49 -9.18 22.62
N THR A 220 -36.88 -8.66 21.44
CA THR A 220 -37.65 -7.42 21.30
C THR A 220 -39.04 -7.50 21.94
N ASP A 221 -39.66 -8.69 21.93
CA ASP A 221 -40.95 -8.96 22.59
C ASP A 221 -40.81 -9.23 24.10
N SER A 222 -39.59 -9.19 24.64
CA SER A 222 -39.28 -9.45 26.05
C SER A 222 -38.40 -8.34 26.64
N ALA A 223 -38.05 -8.44 27.92
CA ALA A 223 -37.14 -7.49 28.57
C ALA A 223 -35.64 -7.84 28.36
N VAL A 224 -35.32 -8.67 27.36
CA VAL A 224 -33.95 -9.15 27.08
C VAL A 224 -33.30 -8.27 26.00
N PRO A 225 -32.00 -7.91 26.12
CA PRO A 225 -31.30 -7.15 25.10
C PRO A 225 -31.31 -7.81 23.71
N ALA A 226 -31.81 -7.11 22.69
CA ALA A 226 -31.94 -7.61 21.33
C ALA A 226 -30.73 -7.26 20.44
N VAL A 227 -30.00 -6.18 20.77
CA VAL A 227 -28.90 -5.65 19.96
C VAL A 227 -27.81 -6.70 19.64
N PRO A 228 -27.36 -7.56 20.58
CA PRO A 228 -26.33 -8.55 20.26
C PRO A 228 -26.76 -9.54 19.16
N SER A 229 -28.03 -9.95 19.16
CA SER A 229 -28.57 -10.86 18.13
C SER A 229 -28.73 -10.13 16.79
N ILE A 230 -29.12 -8.85 16.81
CA ILE A 230 -29.20 -8.00 15.60
C ILE A 230 -27.81 -7.85 14.97
N GLU A 231 -26.79 -7.54 15.75
CA GLU A 231 -25.42 -7.39 15.24
C GLU A 231 -24.87 -8.69 14.64
N ALA A 232 -25.11 -9.82 15.31
CA ALA A 232 -24.74 -11.14 14.79
C ALA A 232 -25.45 -11.45 13.46
N ALA A 233 -26.74 -11.14 13.35
CA ALA A 233 -27.50 -11.29 12.12
C ALA A 233 -27.01 -10.33 11.01
N GLU A 234 -26.71 -9.06 11.33
CA GLU A 234 -26.16 -8.08 10.38
C GLU A 234 -24.83 -8.56 9.79
N GLN A 235 -23.94 -9.10 10.64
CA GLN A 235 -22.65 -9.66 10.21
C GLN A 235 -22.86 -10.87 9.28
N ALA A 236 -23.74 -11.80 9.65
CA ALA A 236 -24.02 -12.98 8.85
C ALA A 236 -24.67 -12.63 7.50
N VAL A 237 -25.63 -11.68 7.46
CA VAL A 237 -26.21 -11.17 6.19
C VAL A 237 -25.15 -10.48 5.34
N GLY A 238 -24.23 -9.73 5.95
CA GLY A 238 -23.09 -9.12 5.27
C GLY A 238 -22.19 -10.18 4.61
N ALA A 239 -21.73 -11.15 5.39
CA ALA A 239 -20.88 -12.23 4.90
C ALA A 239 -21.53 -13.05 3.78
N ALA A 240 -22.85 -13.31 3.87
CA ALA A 240 -23.59 -13.95 2.79
C ALA A 240 -23.61 -13.10 1.52
N ALA A 241 -23.92 -11.80 1.64
CA ALA A 241 -23.96 -10.90 0.50
C ALA A 241 -22.60 -10.77 -0.18
N ASP A 242 -21.52 -10.67 0.60
CA ASP A 242 -20.15 -10.55 0.10
C ASP A 242 -19.70 -11.81 -0.66
N ALA A 243 -20.03 -13.00 -0.14
CA ALA A 243 -19.75 -14.26 -0.83
C ALA A 243 -20.46 -14.36 -2.20
N LEU A 244 -21.72 -13.92 -2.29
CA LEU A 244 -22.45 -13.90 -3.56
C LEU A 244 -21.87 -12.89 -4.55
N THR A 245 -21.53 -11.69 -4.07
CA THR A 245 -20.91 -10.65 -4.91
C THR A 245 -19.51 -11.06 -5.40
N ALA A 246 -18.71 -11.75 -4.57
CA ALA A 246 -17.40 -12.26 -4.97
C ALA A 246 -17.49 -13.28 -6.12
N LEU A 247 -18.51 -14.15 -6.10
CA LEU A 247 -18.78 -15.08 -7.20
C LEU A 247 -19.16 -14.35 -8.50
N GLU A 248 -20.01 -13.32 -8.41
CA GLU A 248 -20.39 -12.48 -9.56
C GLU A 248 -19.16 -11.79 -10.18
N HIS A 249 -18.32 -11.16 -9.36
CA HIS A 249 -17.08 -10.53 -9.81
C HIS A 249 -16.08 -11.54 -10.40
N SER A 250 -15.99 -12.76 -9.86
CA SER A 250 -15.14 -13.80 -10.44
C SER A 250 -15.60 -14.20 -11.83
N ALA A 251 -16.92 -14.31 -12.06
CA ALA A 251 -17.47 -14.56 -13.38
C ALA A 251 -17.15 -13.45 -14.39
N GLU A 252 -17.26 -12.19 -13.98
CA GLU A 252 -16.90 -11.04 -14.83
C GLU A 252 -15.41 -11.03 -15.18
N ARG A 253 -14.55 -11.28 -14.18
CA ARG A 253 -13.10 -11.41 -14.38
C ARG A 253 -12.74 -12.51 -15.38
N LEU A 254 -13.40 -13.67 -15.30
CA LEU A 254 -13.14 -14.78 -16.22
C LEU A 254 -13.55 -14.46 -17.66
N ARG A 255 -14.69 -13.79 -17.85
CA ARG A 255 -15.11 -13.31 -19.18
C ARG A 255 -14.13 -12.28 -19.74
N ALA A 256 -13.70 -11.32 -18.92
CA ALA A 256 -12.69 -10.35 -19.33
C ALA A 256 -11.35 -11.02 -19.67
N ALA A 257 -10.98 -12.09 -18.96
CA ALA A 257 -9.79 -12.88 -19.26
C ALA A 257 -9.93 -13.67 -20.58
N ASP A 258 -11.12 -14.19 -20.91
CA ASP A 258 -11.36 -14.80 -22.22
C ASP A 258 -11.17 -13.77 -23.36
N ASP A 259 -11.73 -12.56 -23.19
CA ASP A 259 -11.59 -11.48 -24.17
C ASP A 259 -10.12 -11.05 -24.34
N GLU A 260 -9.39 -10.89 -23.23
CA GLU A 260 -7.96 -10.56 -23.25
C GLU A 260 -7.12 -11.67 -23.89
N LEU A 261 -7.45 -12.94 -23.65
CA LEU A 261 -6.75 -14.08 -24.26
C LEU A 261 -6.86 -14.04 -25.79
N VAL A 262 -8.02 -13.66 -26.34
CA VAL A 262 -8.18 -13.46 -27.80
C VAL A 262 -7.20 -12.40 -28.30
N GLN A 263 -7.13 -11.25 -27.62
CA GLN A 263 -6.26 -10.14 -28.02
C GLN A 263 -4.77 -10.49 -27.92
N ILE A 264 -4.37 -11.16 -26.84
CA ILE A 264 -2.98 -11.59 -26.63
C ILE A 264 -2.55 -12.61 -27.68
N ARG A 265 -3.41 -13.58 -28.02
CA ARG A 265 -3.09 -14.56 -29.07
C ARG A 265 -2.89 -13.91 -30.43
N GLU A 266 -3.75 -12.96 -30.80
CA GLU A 266 -3.60 -12.21 -32.06
C GLU A 266 -2.33 -11.35 -32.08
N ARG A 267 -1.97 -10.73 -30.96
CA ARG A 267 -0.72 -9.97 -30.84
C ARG A 267 0.51 -10.87 -30.94
N ALA A 268 0.52 -11.99 -30.23
CA ALA A 268 1.59 -12.98 -30.25
C ALA A 268 1.78 -13.62 -31.64
N ARG A 269 0.69 -13.88 -32.39
CA ARG A 269 0.77 -14.34 -33.78
C ARG A 269 1.50 -13.35 -34.67
N ARG A 270 1.13 -12.06 -34.60
CA ARG A 270 1.81 -11.00 -35.35
C ARG A 270 3.28 -10.87 -34.95
N HIS A 271 3.57 -10.96 -33.65
CA HIS A 271 4.95 -10.91 -33.16
C HIS A 271 5.79 -12.08 -33.68
N ALA A 272 5.25 -13.31 -33.66
CA ALA A 272 5.90 -14.48 -34.23
C ALA A 272 6.19 -14.31 -35.74
N ASP A 273 5.25 -13.74 -36.51
CA ASP A 273 5.42 -13.49 -37.94
C ASP A 273 6.46 -12.40 -38.23
N ASP A 274 6.47 -11.33 -37.45
CA ASP A 274 7.49 -10.27 -37.57
C ASP A 274 8.88 -10.81 -37.19
N ALA A 275 8.97 -11.61 -36.12
CA ALA A 275 10.22 -12.25 -35.72
C ALA A 275 10.72 -13.26 -36.77
N ALA A 276 9.83 -13.99 -37.43
CA ALA A 276 10.19 -14.88 -38.53
C ALA A 276 10.82 -14.11 -39.70
N ARG A 277 10.36 -12.88 -39.99
CA ARG A 277 11.01 -12.03 -41.00
C ARG A 277 12.40 -11.59 -40.57
N VAL A 278 12.60 -11.27 -39.28
CA VAL A 278 13.93 -10.94 -38.73
C VAL A 278 14.87 -12.13 -38.83
N ARG A 279 14.39 -13.34 -38.51
CA ARG A 279 15.12 -14.60 -38.71
C ARG A 279 15.56 -14.76 -40.16
N ASP A 280 14.64 -14.62 -41.10
CA ASP A 280 14.89 -14.85 -42.53
C ASP A 280 15.84 -13.81 -43.14
N ALA A 281 15.91 -12.61 -42.56
CA ALA A 281 16.84 -11.56 -42.93
C ALA A 281 18.21 -11.65 -42.22
N SER A 282 18.40 -12.56 -41.26
CA SER A 282 19.62 -12.62 -40.46
C SER A 282 20.77 -13.27 -41.25
N GLU A 283 21.91 -12.57 -41.32
CA GLU A 283 23.15 -13.10 -41.92
C GLU A 283 23.88 -14.08 -40.98
N LEU A 284 23.45 -14.18 -39.71
CA LEU A 284 24.11 -14.98 -38.67
C LEU A 284 23.31 -16.27 -38.42
N PRO A 285 23.80 -17.45 -38.85
CA PRO A 285 23.04 -18.71 -38.73
C PRO A 285 22.65 -19.08 -37.30
N ALA A 286 23.52 -18.78 -36.32
CA ALA A 286 23.24 -19.04 -34.91
C ALA A 286 22.07 -18.17 -34.38
N THR A 287 22.06 -16.89 -34.74
CA THR A 287 20.98 -15.95 -34.37
C THR A 287 19.67 -16.31 -35.05
N ALA A 288 19.70 -16.67 -36.34
CA ALA A 288 18.53 -17.15 -37.06
C ALA A 288 17.94 -18.41 -36.39
N ARG A 289 18.80 -19.36 -35.98
CA ARG A 289 18.38 -20.57 -35.27
C ARG A 289 17.69 -20.24 -33.93
N GLU A 290 18.29 -19.37 -33.12
CA GLU A 290 17.72 -18.98 -31.81
C GLU A 290 16.35 -18.30 -31.94
N ILE A 291 16.20 -17.36 -32.88
CA ILE A 291 14.89 -16.74 -33.16
C ILE A 291 13.90 -17.81 -33.65
N GLY A 292 14.34 -18.70 -34.54
CA GLY A 292 13.50 -19.78 -35.06
C GLY A 292 12.97 -20.71 -33.97
N GLU A 293 13.83 -21.13 -33.03
CA GLU A 293 13.45 -21.96 -31.88
C GLU A 293 12.41 -21.25 -31.00
N ALA A 294 12.58 -19.94 -30.74
CA ALA A 294 11.62 -19.15 -29.96
C ALA A 294 10.28 -18.94 -30.68
N VAL A 295 10.30 -18.67 -32.00
CA VAL A 295 9.09 -18.55 -32.83
C VAL A 295 8.29 -19.85 -32.81
N GLU A 296 8.94 -20.99 -33.01
CA GLU A 296 8.27 -22.29 -33.00
C GLU A 296 7.73 -22.66 -31.61
N ALA A 297 8.44 -22.31 -30.54
CA ALA A 297 7.93 -22.47 -29.18
C ALA A 297 6.65 -21.66 -28.93
N LEU A 298 6.62 -20.39 -29.35
CA LEU A 298 5.42 -19.54 -29.24
C LEU A 298 4.26 -20.08 -30.08
N ARG A 299 4.51 -20.49 -31.33
CA ARG A 299 3.49 -21.11 -32.19
C ARG A 299 2.92 -22.39 -31.61
N THR A 300 3.77 -23.24 -31.04
CA THR A 300 3.34 -24.47 -30.36
C THR A 300 2.37 -24.16 -29.21
N VAL A 301 2.66 -23.14 -28.40
CA VAL A 301 1.74 -22.70 -27.33
C VAL A 301 0.43 -22.17 -27.93
N LEU A 302 0.50 -21.31 -28.96
CA LEU A 302 -0.69 -20.74 -29.60
C LEU A 302 -1.60 -21.81 -30.23
N ASP A 303 -1.02 -22.86 -30.81
CA ASP A 303 -1.73 -23.99 -31.42
C ASP A 303 -2.34 -24.91 -30.37
N ALA A 304 -1.63 -25.13 -29.25
CA ALA A 304 -2.16 -25.85 -28.10
C ALA A 304 -3.37 -25.14 -27.49
N GLU A 305 -3.30 -23.81 -27.32
CA GLU A 305 -4.46 -23.00 -26.87
C GLU A 305 -5.59 -22.98 -27.89
N ALA A 306 -5.28 -23.01 -29.20
CA ALA A 306 -6.30 -23.04 -30.25
C ALA A 306 -7.06 -24.37 -30.30
N SER A 307 -6.37 -25.47 -29.99
CA SER A 307 -6.89 -26.84 -30.09
C SER A 307 -7.46 -27.34 -28.76
N HIS A 308 -7.46 -26.51 -27.71
CA HIS A 308 -7.97 -26.89 -26.39
C HIS A 308 -9.48 -27.13 -26.44
N THR A 309 -9.90 -28.35 -26.08
CA THR A 309 -11.30 -28.79 -26.10
C THR A 309 -11.89 -29.01 -24.70
N GLY A 310 -11.07 -28.86 -23.65
CA GLY A 310 -11.49 -29.03 -22.27
C GLY A 310 -12.06 -27.75 -21.65
N LEU A 311 -12.30 -27.81 -20.34
CA LEU A 311 -12.69 -26.64 -19.55
C LEU A 311 -11.63 -25.54 -19.65
N ARG A 312 -12.08 -24.29 -19.78
CA ARG A 312 -11.18 -23.15 -20.04
C ARG A 312 -10.49 -22.69 -18.77
N ASN A 313 -9.23 -22.28 -18.87
CA ASN A 313 -8.56 -21.52 -17.83
C ASN A 313 -7.83 -20.33 -18.48
N PRO A 314 -8.57 -19.23 -18.76
CA PRO A 314 -8.01 -18.13 -19.55
C PRO A 314 -6.84 -17.44 -18.85
N LEU A 315 -6.82 -17.39 -17.51
CA LEU A 315 -5.72 -16.81 -16.74
C LEU A 315 -4.41 -17.60 -16.94
N ALA A 316 -4.48 -18.93 -16.81
CA ALA A 316 -3.32 -19.80 -17.05
C ALA A 316 -2.88 -19.76 -18.53
N ALA A 317 -3.84 -19.71 -19.47
CA ALA A 317 -3.54 -19.60 -20.90
C ALA A 317 -2.83 -18.28 -21.23
N ILE A 318 -3.29 -17.15 -20.68
CA ILE A 318 -2.62 -15.85 -20.82
C ILE A 318 -1.18 -15.93 -20.33
N GLU A 319 -0.95 -16.52 -19.16
CA GLU A 319 0.39 -16.68 -18.58
C GLU A 319 1.31 -17.53 -19.47
N ARG A 320 0.80 -18.65 -20.01
CA ARG A 320 1.54 -19.51 -20.95
C ARG A 320 1.94 -18.76 -22.22
N VAL A 321 1.01 -18.00 -22.82
CA VAL A 321 1.31 -17.22 -24.03
C VAL A 321 2.33 -16.13 -23.74
N ARG A 322 2.17 -15.37 -22.65
CA ARG A 322 3.14 -14.32 -22.25
C ARG A 322 4.53 -14.89 -22.01
N THR A 323 4.62 -16.01 -21.28
CA THR A 323 5.92 -16.66 -21.01
C THR A 323 6.65 -17.08 -22.28
N ALA A 324 5.91 -17.53 -23.30
CA ALA A 324 6.50 -17.88 -24.59
C ALA A 324 6.86 -16.64 -25.44
N ASP A 325 6.05 -15.58 -25.37
CA ASP A 325 6.30 -14.30 -26.04
C ASP A 325 7.54 -13.59 -25.46
N ASP A 326 7.71 -13.61 -24.14
CA ASP A 326 8.89 -13.05 -23.45
C ASP A 326 10.20 -13.74 -23.90
N ARG A 327 10.17 -15.05 -24.16
CA ARG A 327 11.33 -15.80 -24.71
C ARG A 327 11.66 -15.36 -26.13
N LEU A 328 10.64 -15.03 -26.93
CA LEU A 328 10.85 -14.49 -28.27
C LEU A 328 11.46 -13.09 -28.22
N ASP A 329 11.00 -12.25 -27.30
CA ASP A 329 11.58 -10.93 -27.05
C ASP A 329 13.05 -11.01 -26.65
N GLU A 330 13.42 -11.95 -25.77
CA GLU A 330 14.81 -12.17 -25.36
C GLU A 330 15.70 -12.60 -26.55
N ALA A 331 15.22 -13.52 -27.39
CA ALA A 331 15.92 -13.94 -28.60
C ALA A 331 16.13 -12.77 -29.58
N LEU A 332 15.11 -11.94 -29.79
CA LEU A 332 15.21 -10.74 -30.63
C LEU A 332 16.15 -9.67 -30.04
N ALA A 333 16.13 -9.47 -28.72
CA ALA A 333 17.06 -8.55 -28.05
C ALA A 333 18.53 -9.00 -28.21
N THR A 334 18.77 -10.30 -28.06
CA THR A 334 20.08 -10.91 -28.28
C THR A 334 20.51 -10.75 -29.74
N ALA A 335 19.62 -11.03 -30.70
CA ALA A 335 19.86 -10.84 -32.12
C ALA A 335 20.26 -9.42 -32.48
N ARG A 336 19.51 -8.42 -31.98
CA ARG A 336 19.80 -6.99 -32.21
C ARG A 336 21.20 -6.62 -31.69
N THR A 337 21.58 -7.15 -30.52
CA THR A 337 22.90 -6.87 -29.93
C THR A 337 24.03 -7.52 -30.74
N GLN A 338 23.85 -8.74 -31.23
CA GLN A 338 24.84 -9.39 -32.11
C GLN A 338 24.98 -8.65 -33.44
N GLN A 339 23.87 -8.26 -34.06
CA GLN A 339 23.89 -7.51 -35.31
C GLN A 339 24.61 -6.17 -35.15
N GLN A 340 24.28 -5.41 -34.10
CA GLN A 340 24.96 -4.14 -33.81
C GLN A 340 26.47 -4.33 -33.59
N ARG A 341 26.88 -5.43 -32.95
CA ARG A 341 28.31 -5.76 -32.77
C ARG A 341 29.01 -5.97 -34.11
N ILE A 342 28.37 -6.69 -35.05
CA ILE A 342 28.90 -6.91 -36.39
C ILE A 342 28.97 -5.61 -37.18
N ASP A 343 27.91 -4.79 -37.16
CA ASP A 343 27.85 -3.53 -37.90
C ASP A 343 28.92 -2.53 -37.41
N ASN A 344 29.07 -2.40 -36.09
CA ASN A 344 30.12 -1.58 -35.50
C ASN A 344 31.52 -2.09 -35.87
N ALA A 345 31.71 -3.41 -35.92
CA ALA A 345 32.99 -3.99 -36.33
C ALA A 345 33.30 -3.71 -37.81
N ARG A 346 32.30 -3.81 -38.70
CA ARG A 346 32.42 -3.46 -40.13
C ARG A 346 32.81 -2.00 -40.32
N GLU A 347 32.14 -1.09 -39.62
CA GLU A 347 32.45 0.34 -39.67
C GLU A 347 33.89 0.63 -39.20
N ALA A 348 34.28 0.07 -38.04
CA ALA A 348 35.60 0.27 -37.48
C ALA A 348 36.74 -0.40 -38.28
N LEU A 349 36.45 -1.51 -38.98
CA LEU A 349 37.44 -2.26 -39.77
C LEU A 349 38.07 -1.40 -40.86
N THR A 350 37.26 -0.57 -41.53
CA THR A 350 37.73 0.31 -42.61
C THR A 350 38.85 1.24 -42.13
N GLY A 351 38.65 1.91 -41.00
CA GLY A 351 39.66 2.78 -40.39
C GLY A 351 40.87 2.00 -39.87
N ALA A 352 40.66 0.83 -39.27
CA ALA A 352 41.74 -0.01 -38.76
C ALA A 352 42.67 -0.53 -39.87
N LEU A 353 42.11 -0.96 -41.01
CA LEU A 353 42.89 -1.38 -42.18
C LEU A 353 43.68 -0.22 -42.78
N PHE A 354 43.08 0.97 -42.88
CA PHE A 354 43.79 2.16 -43.33
C PHE A 354 45.00 2.47 -42.45
N MET A 355 44.80 2.51 -41.12
CA MET A 355 45.88 2.76 -40.17
C MET A 355 46.98 1.69 -40.22
N ALA A 356 46.59 0.41 -40.32
CA ALA A 356 47.55 -0.69 -40.43
C ALA A 356 48.43 -0.55 -41.67
N ARG A 357 47.82 -0.28 -42.84
CA ARG A 357 48.54 -0.06 -44.11
C ARG A 357 49.49 1.14 -44.02
N SER A 358 49.05 2.27 -43.46
CA SER A 358 49.89 3.46 -43.31
C SER A 358 51.11 3.23 -42.41
N HIS A 359 50.93 2.57 -41.26
CA HIS A 359 52.04 2.25 -40.36
C HIS A 359 53.03 1.26 -41.00
N LEU A 360 52.52 0.29 -41.74
CA LEU A 360 53.33 -0.71 -42.41
C LEU A 360 54.21 -0.07 -43.51
N GLU A 361 53.63 0.80 -44.35
CA GLU A 361 54.41 1.53 -45.35
C GLU A 361 55.49 2.42 -44.70
N THR A 362 55.14 3.13 -43.63
CA THR A 362 56.11 3.97 -42.90
C THR A 362 57.29 3.14 -42.35
N ALA A 363 57.00 2.01 -41.69
CA ALA A 363 58.01 1.11 -41.18
C ALA A 363 58.87 0.51 -42.32
N ARG A 364 58.23 0.10 -43.42
CA ARG A 364 58.90 -0.49 -44.59
C ARG A 364 59.83 0.51 -45.28
N GLU A 365 59.41 1.76 -45.45
CA GLU A 365 60.22 2.84 -46.00
C GLU A 365 61.46 3.10 -45.13
N LEU A 366 61.29 3.23 -43.81
CA LEU A 366 62.39 3.48 -42.88
C LEU A 366 63.41 2.33 -42.87
N ILE A 367 62.93 1.09 -42.82
CA ILE A 367 63.76 -0.13 -42.86
C ILE A 367 64.51 -0.21 -44.20
N THR A 368 63.84 0.11 -45.31
CA THR A 368 64.43 0.09 -46.66
C THR A 368 65.49 1.17 -46.86
N ALA A 369 65.27 2.38 -46.35
CA ALA A 369 66.25 3.46 -46.41
C ALA A 369 67.50 3.17 -45.56
N ASN A 370 67.39 2.33 -44.52
CA ASN A 370 68.46 2.09 -43.54
C ASN A 370 68.86 0.60 -43.41
N ARG A 371 68.84 -0.16 -44.51
CA ARG A 371 69.09 -1.62 -44.53
C ARG A 371 70.41 -2.07 -43.87
N GLN A 372 71.42 -1.23 -43.81
CA GLN A 372 72.70 -1.59 -43.18
C GLN A 372 72.70 -1.37 -41.65
N ARG A 373 71.75 -0.60 -41.13
CA ARG A 373 71.70 -0.18 -39.72
C ARG A 373 70.58 -0.87 -38.92
N VAL A 374 69.45 -1.17 -39.57
CA VAL A 374 68.30 -1.81 -38.92
C VAL A 374 68.51 -3.32 -38.75
N GLY A 375 68.27 -3.81 -37.54
CA GLY A 375 68.49 -5.18 -37.10
C GLY A 375 67.37 -6.16 -37.48
N ALA A 376 67.55 -7.42 -37.05
CA ALA A 376 66.65 -8.52 -37.37
C ALA A 376 65.26 -8.38 -36.69
N ASP A 377 65.19 -7.79 -35.51
CA ASP A 377 63.95 -7.68 -34.73
C ASP A 377 62.92 -6.79 -35.42
N ALA A 378 63.32 -5.60 -35.90
CA ALA A 378 62.45 -4.68 -36.64
C ALA A 378 61.91 -5.32 -37.93
N ARG A 379 62.75 -6.09 -38.65
CA ARG A 379 62.35 -6.80 -39.87
C ARG A 379 61.39 -7.96 -39.59
N THR A 380 61.63 -8.69 -38.51
CA THR A 380 60.74 -9.78 -38.08
C THR A 380 59.36 -9.22 -37.69
N ARG A 381 59.33 -8.09 -36.99
CA ARG A 381 58.08 -7.38 -36.69
C ARG A 381 57.39 -6.88 -37.95
N LEU A 382 58.11 -6.32 -38.92
CA LEU A 382 57.52 -5.90 -40.19
C LEU A 382 56.86 -7.09 -40.91
N ALA A 383 57.55 -8.24 -41.03
CA ALA A 383 57.00 -9.43 -41.67
C ALA A 383 55.78 -10.00 -40.92
N GLU A 384 55.78 -9.95 -39.59
CA GLU A 384 54.61 -10.34 -38.78
C GLU A 384 53.44 -9.36 -38.97
N ALA A 385 53.69 -8.06 -39.07
CA ALA A 385 52.65 -7.07 -39.35
C ALA A 385 52.02 -7.29 -40.74
N GLU A 386 52.84 -7.58 -41.76
CA GLU A 386 52.40 -7.96 -43.11
C GLU A 386 51.52 -9.22 -43.07
N ARG A 387 51.94 -10.24 -42.31
CA ARG A 387 51.15 -11.45 -42.12
C ARG A 387 49.80 -11.17 -41.45
N GLN A 388 49.76 -10.35 -40.39
CA GLN A 388 48.52 -10.00 -39.70
C GLN A 388 47.57 -9.18 -40.58
N LEU A 389 48.10 -8.27 -41.40
CA LEU A 389 47.29 -7.51 -42.37
C LEU A 389 46.67 -8.43 -43.42
N ALA A 390 47.47 -9.35 -43.98
CA ALA A 390 46.96 -10.33 -44.93
C ALA A 390 45.88 -11.23 -44.33
N LEU A 391 46.03 -11.63 -43.06
CA LEU A 391 44.98 -12.36 -42.32
C LEU A 391 43.72 -11.51 -42.15
N ALA A 392 43.85 -10.23 -41.81
CA ALA A 392 42.71 -9.32 -41.65
C ALA A 392 41.93 -9.12 -42.96
N GLU A 393 42.62 -9.05 -44.09
CA GLU A 393 42.01 -8.86 -45.42
C GLU A 393 41.35 -10.13 -45.96
N ALA A 394 41.83 -11.31 -45.55
CA ALA A 394 41.26 -12.60 -45.93
C ALA A 394 40.13 -13.08 -45.01
N GLU A 395 39.97 -12.46 -43.83
CA GLU A 395 38.97 -12.85 -42.83
C GLU A 395 37.58 -12.35 -43.22
N SER A 396 36.59 -13.24 -43.07
CA SER A 396 35.18 -13.00 -43.41
C SER A 396 34.37 -12.49 -42.23
N ASP A 397 34.73 -12.85 -41.00
CA ASP A 397 34.11 -12.31 -39.78
C ASP A 397 34.65 -10.90 -39.50
N PRO A 398 33.82 -9.85 -39.57
CA PRO A 398 34.25 -8.47 -39.35
C PRO A 398 34.89 -8.23 -37.97
N VAL A 399 34.49 -8.98 -36.95
CA VAL A 399 35.06 -8.85 -35.59
C VAL A 399 36.48 -9.38 -35.57
N ALA A 400 36.68 -10.60 -36.08
CA ALA A 400 38.00 -11.21 -36.17
C ALA A 400 38.94 -10.42 -37.11
N ALA A 401 38.42 -9.92 -38.23
CA ALA A 401 39.13 -9.07 -39.17
C ALA A 401 39.58 -7.75 -38.51
N LEU A 402 38.69 -7.10 -37.76
CA LEU A 402 39.01 -5.85 -37.04
C LEU A 402 40.12 -6.06 -36.01
N ASP A 403 40.04 -7.16 -35.26
CA ASP A 403 41.07 -7.49 -34.27
C ASP A 403 42.41 -7.80 -34.93
N ALA A 404 42.41 -8.50 -36.07
CA ALA A 404 43.61 -8.75 -36.86
C ALA A 404 44.21 -7.45 -37.43
N ALA A 405 43.39 -6.55 -37.97
CA ALA A 405 43.83 -5.25 -38.48
C ALA A 405 44.45 -4.38 -37.37
N ARG A 406 43.82 -4.35 -36.19
CA ARG A 406 44.35 -3.65 -35.00
C ARG A 406 45.67 -4.26 -34.52
N ARG A 407 45.82 -5.59 -34.57
CA ARG A 407 47.09 -6.26 -34.29
C ARG A 407 48.15 -5.87 -35.31
N ALA A 408 47.83 -5.89 -36.60
CA ALA A 408 48.73 -5.50 -37.68
C ALA A 408 49.26 -4.07 -37.48
N ALA A 409 48.37 -3.11 -37.17
CA ALA A 409 48.76 -1.73 -36.88
C ALA A 409 49.73 -1.64 -35.69
N ARG A 410 49.47 -2.33 -34.57
CA ARG A 410 50.37 -2.33 -33.40
C ARG A 410 51.74 -2.94 -33.72
N VAL A 411 51.77 -4.08 -34.42
CA VAL A 411 53.04 -4.74 -34.78
C VAL A 411 53.82 -3.89 -35.80
N ALA A 412 53.15 -3.18 -36.71
CA ALA A 412 53.79 -2.25 -37.62
C ALA A 412 54.41 -1.05 -36.89
N GLN A 413 53.72 -0.52 -35.87
CA GLN A 413 54.27 0.51 -34.99
C GLN A 413 55.49 0.01 -34.21
N ASP A 414 55.47 -1.23 -33.70
CA ASP A 414 56.63 -1.84 -33.05
C ASP A 414 57.83 -1.94 -34.01
N ALA A 415 57.57 -2.32 -35.28
CA ALA A 415 58.59 -2.39 -36.31
C ALA A 415 59.21 -1.02 -36.62
N ASP A 416 58.38 0.03 -36.75
CA ASP A 416 58.84 1.41 -36.93
C ASP A 416 59.68 1.89 -35.73
N ALA A 417 59.22 1.64 -34.51
CA ALA A 417 59.92 2.03 -33.29
C ALA A 417 61.30 1.36 -33.15
N LEU A 418 61.38 0.05 -33.40
CA LEU A 418 62.65 -0.68 -33.42
C LEU A 418 63.58 -0.17 -34.53
N ALA A 419 63.04 0.07 -35.72
CA ALA A 419 63.82 0.63 -36.82
C ALA A 419 64.37 2.02 -36.49
N ARG A 420 63.57 2.89 -35.85
CA ARG A 420 64.04 4.21 -35.37
C ARG A 420 65.10 4.09 -34.30
N TYR A 421 64.96 3.14 -33.37
CA TYR A 421 65.96 2.87 -32.34
C TYR A 421 67.30 2.46 -32.97
N ASP A 422 67.28 1.54 -33.95
CA ASP A 422 68.47 1.08 -34.66
C ASP A 422 69.14 2.19 -35.51
N VAL A 423 68.33 3.10 -36.07
CA VAL A 423 68.78 4.28 -36.84
C VAL A 423 69.23 5.42 -35.92
N GLY A 424 68.89 5.38 -34.63
CA GLY A 424 69.34 6.33 -33.63
C GLY A 424 70.87 6.39 -33.49
N PRO A 425 71.41 7.45 -32.88
CA PRO A 425 72.84 7.55 -32.63
C PRO A 425 73.30 6.41 -31.73
N ARG A 426 74.25 5.59 -32.19
CA ARG A 426 74.89 4.57 -31.35
C ARG A 426 75.72 5.27 -30.28
N THR A 427 75.17 5.44 -29.09
CA THR A 427 75.99 5.67 -27.90
C THR A 427 76.69 4.35 -27.57
N ALA A 428 77.88 4.16 -28.14
CA ALA A 428 78.77 3.10 -27.68
C ALA A 428 79.01 3.27 -26.16
N PRO A 429 79.00 2.21 -25.35
CA PRO A 429 79.48 2.31 -23.98
C PRO A 429 80.94 2.73 -24.03
N ILE A 430 81.25 3.79 -23.30
CA ILE A 430 82.61 4.30 -23.10
C ILE A 430 83.44 3.15 -22.50
N ALA A 431 84.40 2.63 -23.26
CA ALA A 431 85.47 1.84 -22.68
C ALA A 431 86.28 2.77 -21.76
N ARG A 432 86.07 2.65 -20.43
CA ARG A 432 87.04 3.14 -19.44
C ARG A 432 88.30 2.27 -19.57
N ARG A 433 89.45 2.93 -19.75
CA ARG A 433 90.74 2.35 -19.35
C ARG A 433 90.81 2.25 -17.84
#